data_AF-A0A9Q0YIP5-F1
#
_entry.id   AF-A0A9Q0YIP5-F1
#
_cell.length_a   1.000
_cell.length_b   1.000
_cell.length_c   1.000
_cell.angle_alpha   90.00
_cell.angle_beta   90.00
_cell.angle_gamma   90.00
#
_symmetry.space_group_name_H-M   'P 1'
#
loop_
_entity.id
_entity.type
_entity.pdbx_description
1 polymer ?
#
loop_
_entity_poly.entity_id
_entity_poly.type
_entity_poly.pdbx_seq_one_letter_code
_entity_poly.pdbx_strand_id
1 'polypeptide(L)'
;MTYERRLFFTISLQLDETIDQYATELKRRAKSCEFGDLKEGLLRDRIVSGIGSNPLYKKLLRTQDLTLDKALQMCRASETSKANEHADRGSGDSSCH
;
A
#
# COMPACT_ATOMS: atom_id res chain seq x y z
N MET A 1 -7.31 16.67 -18.75
CA MET A 1 -6.33 15.56 -18.66
C MET A 1 -5.10 15.87 -17.78
N THR A 2 -4.36 16.96 -18.01
CA THR A 2 -3.14 17.27 -17.23
C THR A 2 -3.42 17.54 -15.74
N TYR A 3 -4.54 18.20 -15.44
CA TYR A 3 -4.95 18.50 -14.08
C TYR A 3 -5.30 17.23 -13.29
N GLU A 4 -6.05 16.32 -13.89
CA GLU A 4 -6.46 15.04 -13.31
C GLU A 4 -5.25 14.14 -13.07
N ARG A 5 -4.31 14.10 -14.02
CA ARG A 5 -3.03 13.40 -13.84
C ARG A 5 -2.22 13.99 -12.70
N ARG A 6 -2.12 15.32 -12.60
CA ARG A 6 -1.47 15.98 -11.45
C ARG A 6 -2.13 15.53 -10.15
N LEU A 7 -3.45 15.58 -10.07
CA LEU A 7 -4.21 15.15 -8.89
C LEU A 7 -3.96 13.68 -8.54
N PHE A 8 -3.80 12.79 -9.53
CA PHE A 8 -3.45 11.38 -9.32
C PHE A 8 -2.04 11.23 -8.73
N PHE A 9 -1.05 11.93 -9.30
CA PHE A 9 0.35 11.81 -8.87
C PHE A 9 0.64 12.49 -7.53
N THR A 10 -0.23 13.37 -7.04
CA THR A 10 -0.06 14.03 -5.74
C THR A 10 -0.71 13.31 -4.57
N ILE A 11 -1.60 12.33 -4.79
CA ILE A 11 -2.27 11.67 -3.65
C ILE A 11 -1.32 10.71 -2.93
N SER A 12 -1.32 10.75 -1.60
CA SER A 12 -0.52 9.87 -0.73
C SER A 12 -1.44 9.19 0.28
N LEU A 13 -1.00 8.03 0.79
CA LEU A 13 -1.72 7.33 1.85
C LEU A 13 -1.75 8.21 3.11
N GLN A 14 -2.94 8.45 3.67
CA GLN A 14 -3.10 9.23 4.90
C GLN A 14 -2.86 8.35 6.15
N LEU A 15 -2.60 8.97 7.31
CA LEU A 15 -2.24 8.26 8.55
C LEU A 15 -3.31 7.23 9.00
N ASP A 16 -4.58 7.59 8.82
CA ASP A 16 -5.74 6.77 9.21
C ASP A 16 -6.44 6.11 8.01
N GLU A 17 -5.80 6.15 6.84
CA GLU A 17 -6.33 5.55 5.62
C GLU A 17 -5.77 4.14 5.45
N THR A 18 -6.64 3.18 5.18
CA THR A 18 -6.24 1.80 4.84
C THR A 18 -5.74 1.72 3.39
N ILE A 19 -4.93 0.72 3.07
CA ILE A 19 -4.47 0.50 1.70
C ILE A 19 -5.64 0.32 0.72
N ASP A 20 -6.74 -0.30 1.15
CA ASP A 20 -7.90 -0.53 0.29
C ASP A 20 -8.67 0.76 -0.01
N GLN A 21 -8.79 1.67 0.97
CA GLN A 21 -9.36 3.00 0.74
C GLN A 21 -8.49 3.80 -0.23
N TYR A 22 -7.17 3.80 -0.01
CA TYR A 22 -6.21 4.48 -0.86
C TYR A 22 -6.24 3.96 -2.30
N ALA A 23 -6.23 2.64 -2.47
CA ALA A 23 -6.32 1.99 -3.77
C ALA A 23 -7.64 2.30 -4.49
N THR A 24 -8.74 2.40 -3.74
CA THR A 24 -10.06 2.77 -4.27
C THR A 24 -10.04 4.21 -4.80
N GLU A 25 -9.48 5.15 -4.04
CA GLU A 25 -9.35 6.55 -4.46
C GLU A 25 -8.42 6.70 -5.67
N LEU A 26 -7.29 5.98 -5.69
CA LEU A 26 -6.40 5.91 -6.86
C LEU A 26 -7.13 5.43 -8.11
N LYS A 27 -7.86 4.31 -8.00
CA LYS A 27 -8.64 3.74 -9.11
C LYS A 27 -9.71 4.71 -9.58
N ARG A 28 -10.37 5.46 -8.67
CA ARG A 28 -11.38 6.47 -8.99
C ARG A 28 -10.77 7.61 -9.81
N ARG A 29 -9.63 8.16 -9.38
CA ARG A 29 -8.94 9.25 -10.10
C ARG A 29 -8.36 8.82 -11.43
N ALA A 30 -7.84 7.60 -11.52
CA ALA A 30 -7.29 7.07 -12.77
C ALA A 30 -8.33 7.00 -13.91
N LYS A 31 -9.64 6.93 -13.60
CA LYS A 31 -10.71 6.89 -14.62
C LYS A 31 -10.71 8.12 -15.52
N SER A 32 -10.38 9.30 -15.01
CA SER A 32 -10.35 10.56 -15.77
C SER A 32 -8.96 10.96 -16.25
N CYS A 33 -7.99 10.04 -16.21
CA CYS A 33 -6.59 10.32 -16.57
C CYS A 33 -6.17 9.80 -17.95
N GLU A 34 -7.03 9.02 -18.63
CA GLU A 34 -6.75 8.38 -19.94
C GLU A 34 -5.38 7.69 -19.95
N PHE A 35 -5.12 6.84 -18.96
CA PHE A 35 -3.84 6.11 -18.88
C PHE A 35 -3.75 4.93 -19.85
N GLY A 36 -4.86 4.49 -20.45
CA GLY A 36 -4.89 3.33 -21.32
C GLY A 36 -4.28 2.09 -20.66
N ASP A 37 -3.42 1.40 -21.40
CA ASP A 37 -2.78 0.15 -20.96
C ASP A 37 -1.80 0.36 -19.79
N LEU A 38 -1.34 1.58 -19.55
CA LEU A 38 -0.43 1.91 -18.45
C LEU A 38 -1.14 2.00 -17.09
N LYS A 39 -2.48 1.97 -17.06
CA LYS A 39 -3.28 2.21 -15.85
C LYS A 39 -2.88 1.30 -14.69
N GLU A 40 -2.78 -0.01 -14.93
CA GLU A 40 -2.41 -1.00 -13.89
C GLU A 40 -0.99 -0.74 -13.35
N GLY A 41 -0.02 -0.48 -14.24
CA GLY A 41 1.36 -0.17 -13.87
C GLY A 41 1.47 1.12 -13.05
N LEU A 42 0.78 2.19 -13.47
CA LEU A 42 0.79 3.47 -12.76
C LEU A 42 0.10 3.38 -11.40
N LEU A 43 -0.98 2.59 -11.27
CA LEU A 43 -1.61 2.32 -9.98
C LEU A 43 -0.63 1.62 -9.04
N ARG A 44 0.07 0.58 -9.52
CA ARG A 44 1.09 -0.13 -8.74
C ARG A 44 2.20 0.81 -8.30
N ASP A 45 2.76 1.59 -9.22
CA ASP A 45 3.89 2.49 -8.95
C ASP A 45 3.48 3.57 -7.93
N ARG A 46 2.22 4.03 -8.00
CA ARG A 46 1.67 4.98 -7.03
C ARG A 46 1.43 4.35 -5.66
N ILE A 47 0.97 3.10 -5.59
CA ILE A 47 0.87 2.36 -4.31
C ILE A 47 2.25 2.23 -3.67
N VAL A 48 3.24 1.75 -4.43
CA VAL A 48 4.61 1.57 -3.92
C VAL A 48 5.19 2.90 -3.45
N SER A 49 4.97 3.99 -4.19
CA SER A 49 5.46 5.31 -3.79
C SER A 49 4.66 5.93 -2.62
N GLY A 50 3.38 5.58 -2.49
CA GLY A 50 2.44 6.17 -1.53
C GLY A 50 2.57 5.65 -0.10
N ILE A 51 3.08 4.43 0.09
CA ILE A 51 3.28 3.80 1.42
C ILE A 51 4.51 4.32 2.19
N GLY A 52 5.33 5.18 1.57
CA GLY A 52 6.51 5.79 2.18
C GLY A 52 7.70 4.84 2.41
N SER A 53 8.79 5.38 2.97
CA SER A 53 10.06 4.64 3.18
C SER A 53 10.00 3.75 4.44
N ASN A 54 9.28 2.63 4.35
CA ASN A 54 9.16 1.59 5.39
C ASN A 54 9.88 0.30 4.95
N PRO A 55 10.31 -0.61 5.85
CA PRO A 55 10.64 -1.99 5.51
C PRO A 55 9.78 -2.64 4.41
N LEU A 56 8.46 -2.40 4.41
CA LEU A 56 7.54 -2.87 3.37
C LEU A 56 7.91 -2.35 1.97
N TYR A 57 8.28 -1.08 1.85
CA TYR A 57 8.71 -0.47 0.58
C TYR A 57 9.93 -1.18 0.00
N LYS A 58 10.94 -1.45 0.85
CA LYS A 58 12.13 -2.20 0.43
C LYS A 58 11.78 -3.62 -0.03
N LYS A 59 10.82 -4.26 0.64
CA LYS A 59 10.33 -5.60 0.27
C LYS A 59 9.65 -5.57 -1.10
N LEU A 60 8.76 -4.61 -1.33
CA LEU A 60 8.07 -4.42 -2.61
C LEU A 60 9.05 -4.18 -3.77
N LEU A 61 10.07 -3.34 -3.59
CA LEU A 61 11.08 -3.07 -4.62
C LEU A 61 11.93 -4.29 -4.99
N ARG A 62 12.03 -5.30 -4.10
CA ARG A 62 12.77 -6.54 -4.35
C ARG A 62 11.90 -7.66 -4.93
N THR A 63 10.59 -7.47 -4.97
CA THR A 63 9.66 -8.47 -5.50
C THR A 63 9.74 -8.50 -7.02
N GLN A 64 10.18 -9.64 -7.58
CA GLN A 64 10.12 -9.87 -9.02
C GLN A 64 8.66 -9.99 -9.49
N ASP A 65 8.38 -9.49 -10.70
CA ASP A 65 7.06 -9.51 -11.32
C ASP A 65 5.98 -8.97 -10.37
N LEU A 66 6.26 -7.81 -9.76
CA LEU A 66 5.34 -7.11 -8.90
C LEU A 66 4.16 -6.61 -9.72
N THR A 67 3.00 -7.23 -9.49
CA THR A 67 1.70 -6.81 -10.03
C THR A 67 0.99 -5.89 -9.04
N LEU A 68 -0.03 -5.16 -9.50
CA LEU A 68 -0.88 -4.34 -8.64
C LEU A 68 -1.50 -5.18 -7.51
N ASP A 69 -2.02 -6.35 -7.83
CA ASP A 69 -2.65 -7.26 -6.86
C ASP A 69 -1.66 -7.76 -5.80
N LYS A 70 -0.45 -8.18 -6.21
CA LYS A 70 0.60 -8.57 -5.27
C LYS A 70 1.00 -7.43 -4.35
N ALA A 71 1.12 -6.21 -4.89
CA ALA A 71 1.45 -5.03 -4.09
C ALA A 71 0.38 -4.77 -3.01
N LEU A 72 -0.90 -4.85 -3.38
CA LEU A 72 -2.02 -4.70 -2.45
C LEU A 72 -2.02 -5.79 -1.37
N GLN A 73 -1.84 -7.05 -1.76
CA GLN A 73 -1.79 -8.17 -0.82
C GLN A 73 -0.67 -8.01 0.21
N MET A 74 0.53 -7.62 -0.24
CA MET A 74 1.67 -7.38 0.64
C MET A 74 1.41 -6.21 1.61
N CYS A 75 0.74 -5.15 1.15
CA CYS A 75 0.38 -4.01 2.00
C CYS A 75 -0.66 -4.41 3.06
N ARG A 76 -1.73 -5.11 2.67
CA ARG A 76 -2.77 -5.63 3.61
C ARG A 76 -2.14 -6.51 4.68
N ALA A 77 -1.27 -7.44 4.30
CA ALA A 77 -0.57 -8.32 5.24
C ALA A 77 0.29 -7.52 6.25
N SER A 78 0.90 -6.42 5.82
CA SER A 78 1.67 -5.54 6.70
C SER A 78 0.79 -4.74 7.66
N GLU A 79 -0.42 -4.33 7.25
CA GLU A 79 -1.38 -3.65 8.13
C GLU A 79 -1.88 -4.60 9.22
N THR A 80 -2.25 -5.83 8.86
CA THR A 80 -2.68 -6.86 9.82
C THR A 80 -1.58 -7.21 10.82
N SER A 81 -0.33 -7.32 10.37
CA SER A 81 0.80 -7.64 11.25
C SER A 81 1.01 -6.55 12.31
N LYS A 82 0.94 -5.27 11.93
CA LYS A 82 1.05 -4.13 12.86
C LYS A 82 -0.09 -4.08 13.88
N ALA A 83 -1.30 -4.47 13.48
CA ALA A 83 -2.45 -4.56 14.37
C ALA A 83 -2.25 -5.67 15.43
N ASN A 84 -1.68 -6.81 15.02
CA ASN A 84 -1.44 -7.95 15.90
C ASN A 84 -0.20 -7.77 16.80
N GLU A 85 0.80 -7.00 16.38
CA GLU A 85 2.00 -6.67 17.19
C GLU A 85 1.68 -5.85 18.45
N HIS A 86 0.54 -5.15 18.50
CA HIS A 86 0.07 -4.47 19.72
C HIS A 86 -0.65 -5.41 20.70
N ALA A 87 -0.98 -6.64 20.30
CA ALA A 87 -1.73 -7.60 21.11
C ALA A 87 -0.87 -8.70 21.77
N ASP A 88 0.39 -8.90 21.35
CA ASP A 88 1.20 -10.07 21.76
C ASP A 88 2.26 -9.79 22.85
N ARG A 89 2.35 -8.58 23.43
CA ARG A 89 3.20 -8.35 24.62
C ARG A 89 2.50 -8.76 25.90
N GLY A 90 2.33 -10.06 26.11
CA GLY A 90 1.79 -10.57 27.36
C GLY A 90 1.61 -12.07 27.41
N SER A 91 2.71 -12.83 27.46
CA SER A 91 2.83 -14.10 28.21
C SER A 91 4.30 -14.51 28.26
N GLY A 92 4.99 -14.02 29.29
CA GLY A 92 6.17 -14.68 29.84
C GLY A 92 5.69 -15.48 31.05
N ASP A 93 5.23 -16.69 30.80
CA ASP A 93 4.83 -17.66 31.80
C ASP A 93 6.04 -18.06 32.64
N SER A 94 5.93 -17.67 33.91
CA SER A 94 6.79 -18.09 35.00
C SER A 94 6.65 -19.60 35.17
N SER A 95 7.76 -20.33 35.07
CA SER A 95 7.85 -21.66 35.68
C SER A 95 8.92 -21.60 36.75
N CYS A 96 8.43 -21.51 37.99
CA CYS A 96 9.19 -21.73 39.21
C CYS A 96 9.67 -23.18 39.27
N HIS A 97 10.91 -23.38 39.68
CA HIS A 97 11.34 -24.52 40.50
C HIS A 97 12.36 -24.04 41.51
#